data_AF-A0A448YLG0-F1
#
_entry.id   AF-A0A448YLG0-F1
#
_cell.length_a   1.000
_cell.length_b   1.000
_cell.length_c   1.000
_cell.angle_alpha   90.00
_cell.angle_beta   90.00
_cell.angle_gamma   90.00
#
_symmetry.space_group_name_H-M   'P 1'
#
loop_
_entity.id
_entity.type
_entity.pdbx_description
1 polymer ?
#
loop_
_entity_poly.entity_id
_entity_poly.type
_entity_poly.pdbx_seq_one_letter_code
_entity_poly.pdbx_strand_id
1 'polypeptide(L)'
;MFDPQLGLPPQNSYSPHPNNNNNPANVTDDFKAAKDALIASLFELSKAANEASKAAVDFFNVVDAKPQYMAPPLFDQGLLTPQLQHVQSQQGQNSQNPSLPLQQQPVTIATKKKKKIRDPNAPKKPLTSFFLYSNFMRDVIIKERMRGGAEPLSQPQIAQETSRRWKMLPEHEKVGWKDLYEDQKKAYDIELKKYNLFKETGQPYSPPKRDDAILVPNSYKKRPGEEDSKRKDKKKKRKEQ
;
A
#
# COMPACT_ATOMS: atom_id res chain seq x y z
N MET A 1 -28.60 83.70 54.17
CA MET A 1 -29.84 82.94 53.93
C MET A 1 -29.47 81.78 53.03
N PHE A 2 -29.74 80.55 53.49
CA PHE A 2 -29.50 79.23 52.86
C PHE A 2 -28.06 78.66 52.80
N ASP A 3 -27.72 77.88 53.83
CA ASP A 3 -27.20 76.50 53.72
C ASP A 3 -28.42 75.59 53.34
N PRO A 4 -28.35 74.36 52.74
CA PRO A 4 -27.43 73.30 53.15
C PRO A 4 -27.06 72.15 52.13
N GLN A 5 -25.99 71.42 52.47
CA GLN A 5 -25.86 69.94 52.40
C GLN A 5 -25.76 69.14 51.08
N LEU A 6 -25.04 68.01 51.21
CA LEU A 6 -24.90 66.81 50.36
C LEU A 6 -23.78 66.87 49.30
N GLY A 7 -22.81 65.95 49.25
CA GLY A 7 -22.58 64.73 50.01
C GLY A 7 -21.48 63.86 49.38
N LEU A 8 -20.78 63.14 50.25
CA LEU A 8 -20.04 61.88 50.06
C LEU A 8 -18.60 61.86 49.46
N PRO A 9 -17.66 61.16 50.16
CA PRO A 9 -16.33 60.73 49.69
C PRO A 9 -16.39 59.28 49.12
N PRO A 10 -15.28 58.51 49.00
CA PRO A 10 -14.00 58.67 48.30
C PRO A 10 -13.93 57.73 47.08
N GLN A 11 -13.05 57.94 46.09
CA GLN A 11 -12.76 56.91 45.08
C GLN A 11 -11.26 56.60 44.99
N ASN A 12 -10.99 55.41 45.49
CA ASN A 12 -9.77 54.64 45.49
C ASN A 12 -9.40 54.25 44.05
N SER A 13 -8.15 54.48 43.64
CA SER A 13 -7.50 53.55 42.70
C SER A 13 -6.01 53.47 43.00
N TYR A 14 -5.69 52.83 44.12
CA TYR A 14 -4.57 51.90 44.14
C TYR A 14 -4.77 50.93 42.96
N SER A 15 -4.17 51.23 41.81
CA SER A 15 -3.96 50.22 40.77
C SER A 15 -2.75 49.41 41.21
N PRO A 16 -2.88 48.08 41.36
CA PRO A 16 -1.75 47.24 41.67
C PRO A 16 -0.80 47.32 40.47
N HIS A 17 0.45 47.74 40.72
CA HIS A 17 1.53 47.36 39.82
C HIS A 17 1.42 45.86 39.56
N PRO A 18 1.48 45.39 38.30
CA PRO A 18 1.49 43.97 38.03
C PRO A 18 2.71 43.40 38.74
N ASN A 19 2.46 42.70 39.84
CA ASN A 19 3.43 41.88 40.52
C ASN A 19 3.79 40.77 39.54
N ASN A 20 4.79 41.03 38.70
CA ASN A 20 5.41 40.02 37.86
C ASN A 20 6.27 39.15 38.77
N ASN A 21 5.59 38.38 39.63
CA ASN A 21 6.20 37.33 40.41
C ASN A 21 6.40 36.13 39.48
N ASN A 22 7.34 36.28 38.55
CA ASN A 22 7.92 35.16 37.81
C ASN A 22 8.76 34.34 38.79
N ASN A 23 8.04 33.57 39.62
CA ASN A 23 8.63 32.50 40.40
C ASN A 23 8.90 31.33 39.43
N PRO A 24 10.16 30.89 39.25
CA PRO A 24 10.50 29.83 38.30
C PRO A 24 9.82 28.49 38.59
N ALA A 25 9.24 28.30 39.77
CA ALA A 25 8.44 27.13 40.12
C ALA A 25 7.07 27.08 39.42
N ASN A 26 6.47 28.23 39.09
CA ASN A 26 5.11 28.27 38.50
C ASN A 26 5.12 27.92 37.00
N VAL A 27 6.17 28.36 36.28
CA VAL A 27 6.34 28.10 34.84
C VAL A 27 6.49 26.59 34.54
N THR A 28 7.13 25.83 35.44
CA THR A 28 7.29 24.38 35.28
C THR A 28 5.98 23.62 35.52
N ASP A 29 5.15 24.12 36.44
CA ASP A 29 3.85 23.53 36.74
C ASP A 29 2.83 23.81 35.63
N ASP A 30 2.83 25.02 35.07
CA ASP A 30 2.03 25.39 33.90
C ASP A 30 2.40 24.56 32.66
N PHE A 31 3.69 24.32 32.43
CA PHE A 31 4.14 23.46 31.33
C PHE A 31 3.71 22.00 31.54
N LYS A 32 3.78 21.49 32.78
CA LYS A 32 3.32 20.15 33.11
C LYS A 32 1.81 20.03 32.93
N ALA A 33 1.03 21.02 33.37
CA ALA A 33 -0.41 21.07 33.18
C ALA A 33 -0.79 21.13 31.69
N ALA A 34 -0.09 21.94 30.89
CA ALA A 34 -0.30 22.02 29.44
C ALA A 34 0.00 20.68 28.75
N LYS A 35 1.07 19.98 29.17
CA LYS A 35 1.40 18.65 28.66
C LYS A 35 0.34 17.61 29.04
N ASP A 36 -0.11 17.61 30.29
CA ASP A 36 -1.12 16.67 30.77
C ASP A 36 -2.48 16.91 30.08
N ALA A 37 -2.84 18.18 29.82
CA ALA A 37 -4.02 18.55 29.04
C ALA A 37 -3.92 18.07 27.57
N LEU A 38 -2.74 18.19 26.95
CA LEU A 38 -2.51 17.68 25.60
C LEU A 38 -2.70 16.15 25.56
N ILE A 39 -2.15 15.42 26.53
CA ILE A 39 -2.28 13.96 26.61
C ILE A 39 -3.75 13.55 26.78
N ALA A 40 -4.49 14.25 27.65
CA ALA A 40 -5.91 13.99 27.84
C ALA A 40 -6.71 14.20 26.55
N SER A 41 -6.44 15.27 25.80
CA SER A 41 -7.11 15.53 24.51
C SER A 41 -6.81 14.47 23.45
N LEU A 42 -5.56 13.98 23.39
CA LEU A 42 -5.17 12.90 22.48
C LEU A 42 -5.82 11.56 22.86
N PHE A 43 -5.93 11.29 24.16
CA PHE A 43 -6.62 10.09 24.63
C PHE A 43 -8.11 10.15 24.29
N GLU A 44 -8.79 11.27 24.54
CA GLU A 44 -10.20 11.43 24.20
C GLU A 44 -10.44 11.34 22.69
N LEU A 45 -9.55 11.93 21.88
CA LEU A 45 -9.59 11.77 20.42
C LEU A 45 -9.45 10.31 20.00
N SER A 46 -8.54 9.56 20.61
CA SER A 46 -8.37 8.14 20.31
C SER A 46 -9.60 7.31 20.67
N LYS A 47 -10.26 7.65 21.79
CA LYS A 47 -11.50 7.03 22.24
C LYS A 47 -12.65 7.35 21.28
N ALA A 48 -12.83 8.62 20.91
CA ALA A 48 -13.84 9.04 19.94
C ALA A 48 -13.63 8.41 18.55
N ALA A 49 -12.38 8.28 18.10
CA ALA A 49 -12.07 7.60 16.84
C ALA A 49 -12.43 6.10 16.87
N ASN A 50 -12.16 5.43 18.00
CA ASN A 50 -12.54 4.02 18.20
C ASN A 50 -14.07 3.85 18.24
N GLU A 51 -14.77 4.76 18.92
CA GLU A 51 -16.24 4.78 18.98
C GLU A 51 -16.85 4.99 17.59
N ALA A 52 -16.34 5.94 16.82
CA ALA A 52 -16.76 6.16 15.43
C ALA A 52 -16.52 4.91 14.56
N SER A 53 -15.38 4.23 14.74
CA SER A 53 -15.09 2.96 14.05
C SER A 53 -16.10 1.88 14.41
N LYS A 54 -16.50 1.78 15.69
CA LYS A 54 -17.52 0.82 16.14
C LYS A 54 -18.88 1.15 15.52
N ALA A 55 -19.29 2.42 15.56
CA ALA A 55 -20.56 2.88 15.00
C ALA A 55 -20.65 2.63 13.49
N ALA A 56 -19.53 2.77 12.75
CA ALA A 56 -19.48 2.44 11.34
C ALA A 56 -19.72 0.94 11.09
N VAL A 57 -19.09 0.06 11.88
CA VAL A 57 -19.33 -1.39 11.78
C VAL A 57 -20.78 -1.72 12.13
N ASP A 58 -21.33 -1.11 13.18
CA ASP A 58 -22.73 -1.30 13.56
C ASP A 58 -23.68 -0.83 12.44
N PHE A 59 -23.39 0.29 11.77
CA PHE A 59 -24.16 0.75 10.61
C PHE A 59 -24.15 -0.26 9.47
N PHE A 60 -22.98 -0.79 9.09
CA PHE A 60 -22.90 -1.80 8.02
C PHE A 60 -23.62 -3.09 8.40
N ASN A 61 -23.50 -3.53 9.66
CA ASN A 61 -24.25 -4.69 10.16
C ASN A 61 -25.77 -4.47 10.07
N VAL A 62 -26.26 -3.26 10.33
CA VAL A 62 -27.69 -2.92 10.19
C VAL A 62 -28.12 -2.81 8.72
N VAL A 63 -27.25 -2.30 7.84
CA VAL A 63 -27.50 -2.24 6.39
C VAL A 63 -27.56 -3.66 5.79
N ASP A 64 -26.67 -4.55 6.19
CA ASP A 64 -26.69 -5.96 5.79
C ASP A 64 -27.86 -6.74 6.43
N ALA A 65 -28.38 -6.28 7.57
CA ALA A 65 -29.53 -6.89 8.26
C ALA A 65 -30.91 -6.57 7.63
N LYS A 66 -30.98 -5.88 6.48
CA LYS A 66 -32.22 -5.76 5.69
C LYS A 66 -32.23 -6.74 4.51
N PRO A 67 -32.95 -7.87 4.60
CA PRO A 67 -33.07 -8.82 3.50
C PRO A 67 -34.33 -8.48 2.68
N GLN A 68 -34.18 -7.85 1.52
CA GLN A 68 -35.11 -7.99 0.39
C GLN A 68 -34.38 -7.61 -0.91
N TYR A 69 -33.69 -8.57 -1.53
CA TYR A 69 -33.90 -9.06 -2.89
C TYR A 69 -32.89 -10.19 -3.15
N MET A 70 -33.39 -11.28 -3.73
CA MET A 70 -32.72 -12.57 -3.77
C MET A 70 -31.54 -12.61 -4.74
N ALA A 71 -30.34 -12.87 -4.23
CA ALA A 71 -29.24 -13.48 -4.96
C ALA A 71 -28.44 -14.38 -3.99
N PRO A 72 -28.11 -15.63 -4.36
CA PRO A 72 -27.45 -16.57 -3.46
C PRO A 72 -26.04 -16.10 -3.07
N PRO A 73 -25.64 -16.20 -1.79
CA PRO A 73 -24.30 -15.80 -1.34
C PRO A 73 -23.25 -16.82 -1.80
N LEU A 74 -22.25 -16.35 -2.57
CA LEU A 74 -21.06 -17.15 -2.93
C LEU A 74 -20.01 -17.20 -1.80
N PHE A 75 -20.32 -16.65 -0.62
CA PHE A 75 -19.37 -16.57 0.49
C PHE A 75 -19.92 -17.32 1.70
N ASP A 76 -19.50 -18.58 1.84
CA ASP A 76 -19.74 -19.42 3.01
C ASP A 76 -18.85 -18.95 4.18
N GLN A 77 -19.47 -18.42 5.23
CA GLN A 77 -18.79 -17.96 6.45
C GLN A 77 -18.35 -19.11 7.39
N GLY A 78 -18.61 -20.39 7.05
CA GLY A 78 -18.18 -21.53 7.86
C GLY A 78 -16.67 -21.75 7.97
N LEU A 79 -15.85 -21.06 7.17
CA LEU A 79 -14.39 -21.29 7.11
C LEU A 79 -13.54 -20.42 8.07
N LEU A 80 -14.15 -19.53 8.86
CA LEU A 80 -13.40 -18.61 9.74
C LEU A 80 -13.60 -18.83 11.24
N THR A 81 -14.43 -19.80 11.66
CA THR A 81 -14.56 -20.18 13.07
C THR A 81 -13.69 -21.40 13.38
N PRO A 82 -12.63 -21.28 14.20
CA PRO A 82 -12.03 -22.45 14.84
C PRO A 82 -13.05 -22.97 15.87
N GLN A 83 -13.79 -24.01 15.49
CA GLN A 83 -14.74 -24.65 16.38
C GLN A 83 -14.00 -25.59 17.34
N LEU A 84 -13.96 -25.24 18.62
CA LEU A 84 -13.69 -26.20 19.68
C LEU A 84 -14.94 -27.08 19.83
N GLN A 85 -14.92 -28.28 19.25
CA GLN A 85 -15.95 -29.29 19.47
C GLN A 85 -15.53 -30.22 20.61
N HIS A 86 -16.37 -30.24 21.64
CA HIS A 86 -16.45 -31.29 22.65
C HIS A 86 -16.97 -32.57 21.98
N VAL A 87 -16.14 -33.62 21.95
CA VAL A 87 -16.50 -34.94 21.42
C VAL A 87 -17.03 -35.80 22.57
N GLN A 88 -18.34 -36.07 22.55
CA GLN A 88 -18.98 -37.10 23.38
C GLN A 88 -19.28 -38.33 22.50
N SER A 89 -18.55 -39.40 22.83
CA SER A 89 -18.65 -40.82 22.43
C SER A 89 -19.85 -41.31 21.60
N GLN A 90 -19.57 -42.05 20.51
CA GLN A 90 -20.14 -43.39 20.23
C GLN A 90 -19.15 -44.29 19.44
N GLN A 91 -19.26 -45.60 19.68
CA GLN A 91 -18.29 -46.68 19.42
C GLN A 91 -18.31 -47.24 17.99
N GLY A 92 -17.17 -47.79 17.52
CA GLY A 92 -17.12 -48.63 16.32
C GLY A 92 -15.72 -48.95 15.76
N GLN A 93 -15.07 -49.98 16.34
CA GLN A 93 -14.04 -50.91 15.79
C GLN A 93 -12.79 -50.44 15.00
N ASN A 94 -11.64 -50.62 15.67
CA ASN A 94 -10.49 -51.46 15.29
C ASN A 94 -9.60 -51.12 14.06
N SER A 95 -8.38 -50.59 14.31
CA SER A 95 -7.08 -51.16 13.84
C SER A 95 -5.86 -50.32 14.26
N GLN A 96 -5.08 -50.88 15.18
CA GLN A 96 -3.60 -50.87 15.37
C GLN A 96 -2.71 -49.61 15.12
N ASN A 97 -2.21 -49.05 16.25
CA ASN A 97 -0.80 -48.69 16.57
C ASN A 97 -0.13 -47.38 16.02
N PRO A 98 0.86 -46.80 16.75
CA PRO A 98 0.67 -45.52 17.45
C PRO A 98 1.59 -44.37 16.96
N SER A 99 1.12 -43.13 17.08
CA SER A 99 1.91 -41.90 16.80
C SER A 99 2.15 -41.07 18.07
N LEU A 100 3.40 -40.61 18.22
CA LEU A 100 3.97 -39.82 19.31
C LEU A 100 3.20 -38.52 19.63
N PRO A 101 3.21 -38.02 20.88
CA PRO A 101 2.56 -36.77 21.24
C PRO A 101 3.41 -35.56 20.81
N LEU A 102 2.90 -34.74 19.89
CA LEU A 102 3.52 -33.47 19.52
C LEU A 102 3.12 -32.38 20.51
N GLN A 103 4.12 -31.89 21.24
CA GLN A 103 4.03 -30.81 22.20
C GLN A 103 3.75 -29.46 21.50
N GLN A 104 2.88 -28.66 22.12
CA GLN A 104 2.36 -27.37 21.66
C GLN A 104 3.47 -26.34 21.37
N GLN A 105 3.34 -25.57 20.29
CA GLN A 105 4.08 -24.33 20.08
C GLN A 105 3.10 -23.18 19.80
N PRO A 106 3.16 -22.05 20.53
CA PRO A 106 2.26 -20.91 20.33
C PRO A 106 2.62 -20.14 19.06
N VAL A 107 1.64 -20.00 18.17
CA VAL A 107 1.72 -19.18 16.95
C VAL A 107 1.75 -17.69 17.30
N THR A 108 2.90 -17.06 17.09
CA THR A 108 3.02 -15.60 17.20
C THR A 108 2.36 -14.93 16.00
N ILE A 109 1.33 -14.13 16.26
CA ILE A 109 0.61 -13.36 15.23
C ILE A 109 1.52 -12.23 14.75
N ALA A 110 2.06 -12.35 13.54
CA ALA A 110 2.89 -11.34 12.91
C ALA A 110 2.08 -10.06 12.63
N THR A 111 2.36 -8.99 13.39
CA THR A 111 1.80 -7.67 13.14
C THR A 111 2.34 -7.12 11.82
N LYS A 112 1.43 -6.77 10.89
CA LYS A 112 1.78 -6.17 9.59
C LYS A 112 2.49 -4.83 9.82
N LYS A 113 3.80 -4.79 9.58
CA LYS A 113 4.60 -3.55 9.64
C LYS A 113 4.00 -2.49 8.71
N LYS A 114 3.67 -1.31 9.26
CA LYS A 114 3.24 -0.14 8.49
C LYS A 114 4.33 0.20 7.45
N LYS A 115 3.96 0.23 6.16
CA LYS A 115 4.89 0.55 5.06
C LYS A 115 5.36 2.00 5.23
N LYS A 116 6.67 2.21 5.38
CA LYS A 116 7.26 3.56 5.40
C LYS A 116 6.92 4.27 4.09
N ILE A 117 6.39 5.50 4.19
CA ILE A 117 6.13 6.35 3.02
C ILE A 117 7.48 6.61 2.34
N ARG A 118 7.59 6.20 1.08
CA ARG A 118 8.80 6.41 0.28
C ARG A 118 8.74 7.81 -0.32
N ASP A 119 9.86 8.55 -0.25
CA ASP A 119 9.96 9.90 -0.81
C ASP A 119 9.54 9.89 -2.30
N PRO A 120 8.58 10.74 -2.71
CA PRO A 120 8.12 10.87 -4.10
C PRO A 120 9.23 11.24 -5.11
N ASN A 121 10.26 11.98 -4.67
CA ASN A 121 11.35 12.45 -5.53
C ASN A 121 12.52 11.46 -5.61
N ALA A 122 12.55 10.45 -4.74
CA ALA A 122 13.61 9.45 -4.78
C ALA A 122 13.51 8.61 -6.06
N PRO A 123 14.64 8.33 -6.73
CA PRO A 123 14.63 7.46 -7.91
C PRO A 123 14.03 6.10 -7.52
N LYS A 124 13.14 5.59 -8.37
CA LYS A 124 12.49 4.29 -8.16
C LYS A 124 13.41 3.16 -8.65
N LYS A 125 13.41 2.04 -7.93
CA LYS A 125 14.27 0.91 -8.30
C LYS A 125 13.87 0.33 -9.67
N PRO A 126 14.82 -0.12 -10.50
CA PRO A 126 14.51 -0.80 -11.74
C PRO A 126 13.86 -2.17 -11.45
N LEU A 127 13.11 -2.67 -12.42
CA LEU A 127 12.48 -3.99 -12.33
C LEU A 127 13.53 -5.08 -12.61
N THR A 128 13.47 -6.19 -11.89
CA THR A 128 14.39 -7.32 -12.15
C THR A 128 14.10 -7.96 -13.51
N SER A 129 15.05 -8.76 -14.02
CA SER A 129 14.96 -9.43 -15.32
C SER A 129 13.62 -10.17 -15.53
N PHE A 130 13.17 -10.94 -14.55
CA PHE A 130 11.88 -11.64 -14.60
C PHE A 130 10.68 -10.68 -14.67
N PHE A 131 10.71 -9.57 -13.92
CA PHE A 131 9.61 -8.60 -13.94
C PHE A 131 9.57 -7.80 -15.25
N LEU A 132 10.73 -7.51 -15.86
CA LEU A 132 10.80 -6.93 -17.20
C LEU A 132 10.17 -7.87 -18.23
N TYR A 133 10.57 -9.14 -18.21
CA TYR A 133 9.97 -10.18 -19.04
C TYR A 133 8.47 -10.32 -18.79
N SER A 134 8.04 -10.33 -17.53
CA SER A 134 6.64 -10.50 -17.16
C SER A 134 5.77 -9.35 -17.64
N ASN A 135 6.25 -8.11 -17.58
CA ASN A 135 5.52 -6.96 -18.13
C ASN A 135 5.31 -7.10 -19.64
N PHE A 136 6.37 -7.47 -20.38
CA PHE A 136 6.28 -7.70 -21.81
C PHE A 136 5.34 -8.87 -22.16
N MET A 137 5.46 -9.99 -21.46
CA MET A 137 4.69 -11.19 -21.78
C MET A 137 3.20 -11.08 -21.47
N ARG A 138 2.79 -10.26 -20.49
CA ARG A 138 1.37 -9.99 -20.24
C ARG A 138 0.69 -9.48 -21.50
N ASP A 139 1.27 -8.48 -22.14
CA ASP A 139 0.71 -7.90 -23.38
C ASP A 139 0.72 -8.89 -24.54
N VAL A 140 1.79 -9.69 -24.65
CA VAL A 140 1.89 -10.74 -25.67
C VAL A 140 0.79 -11.79 -25.49
N ILE A 141 0.60 -12.32 -24.28
CA ILE A 141 -0.40 -13.36 -23.98
C ILE A 141 -1.82 -12.82 -24.26
N ILE A 142 -2.11 -11.58 -23.85
CA ILE A 142 -3.40 -10.94 -24.12
C ILE A 142 -3.63 -10.83 -25.64
N LYS A 143 -2.64 -10.31 -26.40
CA LYS A 143 -2.75 -10.16 -27.85
C LYS A 143 -2.88 -11.51 -28.58
N GLU A 144 -2.16 -12.54 -28.14
CA GLU A 144 -2.26 -13.91 -28.68
C GLU A 144 -3.67 -14.48 -28.49
N ARG A 145 -4.23 -14.33 -27.29
CA ARG A 145 -5.59 -14.80 -26.95
C ARG A 145 -6.66 -14.08 -27.75
N MET A 146 -6.58 -12.76 -27.83
CA MET A 146 -7.52 -11.93 -28.60
C MET A 146 -7.52 -12.30 -30.08
N ARG A 147 -6.33 -12.57 -30.66
CA ARG A 147 -6.21 -13.01 -32.06
C ARG A 147 -6.79 -14.40 -32.29
N GLY A 148 -6.67 -15.29 -31.30
CA GLY A 148 -7.24 -16.63 -31.33
C GLY A 148 -8.75 -16.70 -31.03
N GLY A 149 -9.42 -15.56 -30.79
CA GLY A 149 -10.84 -15.52 -30.44
C GLY A 149 -11.17 -16.15 -29.08
N ALA A 150 -10.17 -16.30 -28.20
CA ALA A 150 -10.35 -16.88 -26.88
C ALA A 150 -10.66 -15.79 -25.84
N GLU A 151 -11.40 -16.15 -24.81
CA GLU A 151 -11.72 -15.27 -23.69
C GLU A 151 -10.45 -14.71 -23.01
N PRO A 152 -10.50 -13.44 -22.53
CA PRO A 152 -9.40 -12.83 -21.81
C PRO A 152 -9.06 -13.63 -20.55
N LEU A 153 -7.78 -13.92 -20.34
CA LEU A 153 -7.33 -14.55 -19.11
C LEU A 153 -7.37 -13.57 -17.94
N SER A 154 -7.70 -14.08 -16.75
CA SER A 154 -7.56 -13.32 -15.52
C SER A 154 -6.08 -13.07 -15.19
N GLN A 155 -5.78 -11.94 -14.55
CA GLN A 155 -4.41 -11.55 -14.18
C GLN A 155 -3.58 -12.66 -13.48
N PRO A 156 -4.11 -13.42 -12.49
CA PRO A 156 -3.40 -14.57 -11.91
C PRO A 156 -3.07 -15.66 -12.94
N GLN A 157 -3.96 -15.95 -13.89
CA GLN A 157 -3.71 -16.95 -14.94
C GLN A 157 -2.62 -16.49 -15.90
N ILE A 158 -2.61 -15.20 -16.27
CA ILE A 158 -1.54 -14.61 -17.09
C ILE A 158 -0.19 -14.70 -16.35
N ALA A 159 -0.18 -14.43 -15.04
CA ALA A 159 1.03 -14.53 -14.23
C ALA A 159 1.57 -15.97 -14.14
N GLN A 160 0.68 -16.97 -14.02
CA GLN A 160 1.06 -18.39 -14.05
C GLN A 160 1.66 -18.78 -15.40
N GLU A 161 1.01 -18.42 -16.51
CA GLU A 161 1.50 -18.73 -17.86
C GLU A 161 2.83 -18.04 -18.15
N THR A 162 2.98 -16.78 -17.73
CA THR A 162 4.25 -16.05 -17.81
C THR A 162 5.37 -16.78 -17.07
N SER A 163 5.09 -17.25 -15.85
CA SER A 163 6.05 -17.99 -15.03
C SER A 163 6.44 -19.33 -15.67
N ARG A 164 5.48 -20.01 -16.30
CA ARG A 164 5.71 -21.24 -17.07
C ARG A 164 6.64 -20.98 -18.25
N ARG A 165 6.33 -19.97 -19.08
CA ARG A 165 7.13 -19.59 -20.24
C ARG A 165 8.55 -19.15 -19.85
N TRP A 166 8.73 -18.44 -18.73
CA TRP A 166 10.05 -18.07 -18.23
C TRP A 166 10.93 -19.28 -17.88
N LYS A 167 10.36 -20.30 -17.24
CA LYS A 167 11.09 -21.54 -16.89
C LYS A 167 11.53 -22.29 -18.14
N MET A 168 10.68 -22.31 -19.17
CA MET A 168 10.96 -22.95 -20.47
C MET A 168 11.86 -22.12 -21.38
N LEU A 169 12.16 -20.87 -21.01
CA LEU A 169 12.96 -19.96 -21.83
C LEU A 169 14.42 -20.43 -21.91
N PRO A 170 15.03 -20.42 -23.11
CA PRO A 170 16.44 -20.79 -23.24
C PRO A 170 17.34 -19.74 -22.57
N GLU A 171 18.50 -20.19 -22.08
CA GLU A 171 19.37 -19.35 -21.25
C GLU A 171 19.87 -18.10 -21.99
N HIS A 172 20.17 -18.20 -23.29
CA HIS A 172 20.59 -17.06 -24.09
C HIS A 172 19.55 -15.93 -24.14
N GLU A 173 18.26 -16.27 -24.10
CA GLU A 173 17.20 -15.27 -24.03
C GLU A 173 17.09 -14.65 -22.64
N LYS A 174 17.24 -15.46 -21.58
CA LYS A 174 17.28 -14.97 -20.19
C LYS A 174 18.45 -14.01 -19.96
N VAL A 175 19.60 -14.28 -20.55
CA VAL A 175 20.78 -13.39 -20.51
C VAL A 175 20.43 -12.02 -21.07
N GLY A 176 19.76 -11.93 -22.22
CA GLY A 176 19.32 -10.62 -22.75
C GLY A 176 18.43 -9.82 -21.80
N TRP A 177 17.56 -10.49 -21.04
CA TRP A 177 16.75 -9.83 -19.99
C TRP A 177 17.57 -9.44 -18.75
N LYS A 178 18.61 -10.22 -18.42
CA LYS A 178 19.55 -9.92 -17.34
C LYS A 178 20.41 -8.71 -17.68
N ASP A 179 20.95 -8.65 -18.89
CA ASP A 179 21.77 -7.52 -19.36
C ASP A 179 20.95 -6.22 -19.36
N LEU A 180 19.70 -6.28 -19.83
CA LEU A 180 18.79 -5.14 -19.78
C LEU A 180 18.53 -4.65 -18.35
N TYR A 181 18.40 -5.57 -17.39
CA TYR A 181 18.27 -5.22 -15.97
C TYR A 181 19.54 -4.57 -15.43
N GLU A 182 20.72 -5.11 -15.76
CA GLU A 182 22.00 -4.57 -15.32
C GLU A 182 22.22 -3.15 -15.83
N ASP A 183 21.85 -2.86 -17.07
CA ASP A 183 21.94 -1.52 -17.64
C ASP A 183 20.98 -0.53 -16.97
N GLN A 184 19.73 -0.93 -16.71
CA GLN A 184 18.80 -0.12 -15.92
C GLN A 184 19.27 0.09 -14.48
N LYS A 185 19.94 -0.90 -13.88
CA LYS A 185 20.53 -0.80 -12.55
C LYS A 185 21.68 0.21 -12.52
N LYS A 186 22.57 0.18 -13.52
CA LYS A 186 23.65 1.20 -13.64
C LYS A 186 23.07 2.61 -13.74
N ALA A 187 22.03 2.81 -14.58
CA ALA A 187 21.36 4.10 -14.70
C ALA A 187 20.71 4.54 -13.37
N TYR A 188 20.06 3.62 -12.66
CA TYR A 188 19.51 3.87 -11.33
C TYR A 188 20.57 4.25 -10.30
N ASP A 189 21.71 3.55 -10.29
CA ASP A 189 22.79 3.79 -9.33
C ASP A 189 23.43 5.19 -9.56
N ILE A 190 23.53 5.64 -10.81
CA ILE A 190 23.94 7.01 -11.15
C ILE A 190 22.92 8.02 -10.64
N GLU A 191 21.63 7.77 -10.88
CA GLU A 191 20.57 8.69 -10.47
C GLU A 191 20.40 8.78 -8.95
N LEU A 192 20.60 7.66 -8.25
CA LEU A 192 20.59 7.60 -6.79
C LEU A 192 21.71 8.45 -6.19
N LYS A 193 22.90 8.47 -6.80
CA LYS A 193 24.00 9.35 -6.37
C LYS A 193 23.63 10.82 -6.51
N LYS A 194 23.00 11.21 -7.63
CA LYS A 194 22.52 12.59 -7.83
C LYS A 194 21.44 12.97 -6.82
N TYR A 195 20.48 12.08 -6.55
CA TYR A 195 19.42 12.31 -5.58
C TYR A 195 19.98 12.44 -4.14
N ASN A 196 20.95 11.62 -3.77
CA ASN A 196 21.61 11.74 -2.46
C ASN A 196 22.37 13.06 -2.35
N LEU A 197 23.08 13.48 -3.42
CA LEU A 197 23.74 14.78 -3.46
C LEU A 197 22.74 15.93 -3.33
N PHE A 198 21.57 15.86 -3.99
CA PHE A 198 20.50 16.83 -3.82
C PHE A 198 20.03 16.92 -2.37
N LYS A 199 19.81 15.77 -1.73
CA LYS A 199 19.38 15.73 -0.34
C LYS A 199 20.41 16.36 0.62
N GLU A 200 21.69 16.26 0.29
CA GLU A 200 22.79 16.81 1.11
C GLU A 200 23.11 18.30 0.81
N THR A 201 23.02 18.73 -0.44
CA THR A 201 23.52 20.04 -0.90
C THR A 201 22.44 21.03 -1.36
N GLY A 202 21.17 20.61 -1.45
CA GLY A 202 20.06 21.47 -1.86
C GLY A 202 20.04 21.85 -3.35
N GLN A 203 20.92 21.27 -4.19
CA GLN A 203 20.98 21.51 -5.63
C GLN A 203 19.73 21.01 -6.38
N PRO A 204 19.13 21.75 -7.32
CA PRO A 204 17.87 21.35 -7.95
C PRO A 204 18.00 20.01 -8.70
N TYR A 205 17.40 18.95 -8.13
CA TYR A 205 17.25 17.66 -8.77
C TYR A 205 15.85 17.54 -9.35
N SER A 206 15.79 17.36 -10.67
CA SER A 206 14.55 17.02 -11.36
C SER A 206 14.55 15.50 -11.60
N PRO A 207 13.56 14.75 -11.06
CA PRO A 207 13.45 13.33 -11.34
C PRO A 207 13.34 13.10 -12.86
N PRO A 208 14.13 12.18 -13.44
CA PRO A 208 14.06 11.90 -14.86
C PRO A 208 12.66 11.37 -15.20
N LYS A 209 12.04 11.95 -16.25
CA LYS A 209 10.78 11.48 -16.79
C LYS A 209 10.98 10.05 -17.26
N ARG A 210 10.18 9.12 -16.71
CA ARG A 210 10.23 7.73 -17.15
C ARG A 210 9.41 7.59 -18.40
N ASP A 211 10.02 7.02 -19.43
CA ASP A 211 9.25 6.49 -20.53
C ASP A 211 8.57 5.21 -20.03
N ASP A 212 7.23 5.21 -19.98
CA ASP A 212 6.43 4.04 -19.61
C ASP A 212 6.51 2.91 -20.66
N ALA A 213 7.33 3.09 -21.68
CA ALA A 213 7.61 2.09 -22.70
C ALA A 213 8.25 0.84 -22.08
N ILE A 214 7.67 -0.32 -22.37
CA ILE A 214 8.23 -1.60 -21.98
C ILE A 214 9.57 -1.78 -22.71
N LEU A 215 10.65 -1.78 -21.95
CA LEU A 215 11.99 -2.06 -22.48
C LEU A 215 12.11 -3.55 -22.79
N VAL A 216 12.52 -3.85 -24.02
CA VAL A 216 12.62 -5.22 -24.55
C VAL A 216 14.04 -5.44 -25.09
N PRO A 217 14.71 -6.56 -24.75
CA PRO A 217 16.02 -6.89 -25.29
C PRO A 217 16.02 -7.01 -26.82
N ASN A 218 17.14 -6.71 -27.45
CA ASN A 218 17.27 -6.81 -28.91
C ASN A 218 17.07 -8.24 -29.45
N SER A 219 17.35 -9.26 -28.64
CA SER A 219 17.07 -10.67 -28.97
C SER A 219 15.57 -10.93 -29.21
N TYR A 220 14.69 -10.22 -28.50
CA TYR A 220 13.24 -10.38 -28.61
C TYR A 220 12.64 -9.61 -29.79
N LYS A 221 13.23 -8.47 -30.18
CA LYS A 221 12.81 -7.69 -31.34
C LYS A 221 13.02 -8.41 -32.68
N LYS A 222 13.89 -9.42 -32.73
CA LYS A 222 14.29 -10.13 -33.96
C LYS A 222 13.51 -11.41 -34.22
N ARG A 223 12.53 -11.79 -33.40
CA ARG A 223 11.74 -13.01 -33.65
C ARG A 223 10.80 -12.82 -34.85
N PRO A 224 10.77 -13.78 -35.81
CA PRO A 224 10.09 -13.64 -37.08
C PRO A 224 8.58 -13.83 -36.87
N GLY A 225 7.80 -12.75 -36.96
CA GLY A 225 6.35 -12.83 -36.86
C GLY A 225 5.59 -11.50 -36.80
N GLU A 226 6.28 -10.37 -36.61
CA GLU A 226 5.64 -9.05 -36.46
C GLU A 226 5.93 -8.04 -37.58
N GLU A 227 6.75 -8.36 -38.59
CA GLU A 227 6.97 -7.45 -39.74
C GLU A 227 5.85 -7.46 -40.80
N ASP A 228 4.91 -8.40 -40.73
CA ASP A 228 4.01 -8.69 -41.86
C ASP A 228 2.79 -7.76 -41.96
N SER A 229 2.53 -6.92 -40.94
CA SER A 229 1.43 -5.95 -40.95
C SER A 229 1.78 -4.65 -41.69
N LYS A 230 3.04 -4.20 -41.66
CA LYS A 230 3.46 -2.97 -42.38
C LYS A 230 3.74 -3.19 -43.87
N ARG A 231 4.11 -4.42 -44.29
CA ARG A 231 4.41 -4.71 -45.71
C ARG A 231 3.15 -4.90 -46.56
N LYS A 232 2.03 -5.35 -45.97
CA LYS A 232 0.78 -5.57 -46.71
C LYS A 232 0.06 -4.27 -47.09
N ASP A 233 0.07 -3.26 -46.22
CA ASP A 233 -0.56 -1.95 -46.53
C ASP A 233 0.17 -1.18 -47.64
N LYS A 234 1.51 -1.23 -47.67
CA LYS A 234 2.29 -0.53 -48.72
C LYS A 234 2.15 -1.19 -50.10
N LYS A 235 1.84 -2.49 -50.16
CA LYS A 235 1.63 -3.22 -51.42
C LYS A 235 0.23 -3.01 -51.99
N LYS A 236 -0.80 -2.78 -51.16
CA LYS A 236 -2.15 -2.44 -51.63
C LYS A 236 -2.21 -1.02 -52.23
N LYS A 237 -1.54 -0.05 -51.60
CA LYS A 237 -1.51 1.35 -52.08
C LYS A 237 -0.73 1.57 -53.40
N ARG A 238 0.17 0.66 -53.79
CA ARG A 238 0.89 0.72 -55.08
C ARG A 238 0.17 0.01 -56.24
N LYS A 239 -0.94 -0.66 -55.99
CA LYS A 239 -1.72 -1.36 -57.04
C LYS A 239 -2.95 -0.59 -57.51
N GLU A 240 -3.16 0.60 -56.95
CA GLU A 240 -4.32 1.47 -57.16
C GLU A 240 -3.90 2.87 -57.68
N GLN A 241 -2.64 3.02 -58.12
CA GLN A 241 -2.12 4.17 -58.86
C GLN A 241 -1.53 3.70 -60.18
#